data_AF-A0A661I488-F1
#
_entry.id   AF-A0A661I488-F1
#
_cell.length_a   1.000
_cell.length_b   1.000
_cell.length_c   1.000
_cell.angle_alpha   90.00
_cell.angle_beta   90.00
_cell.angle_gamma   90.00
#
_symmetry.space_group_name_H-M   'P 1'
#
loop_
_entity.id
_entity.type
_entity.pdbx_description
1 polymer ?
#
loop_
_entity_poly.entity_id
_entity_poly.type
_entity_poly.pdbx_seq_one_letter_code
_entity_poly.pdbx_strand_id
1 'polypeptide(L)'
;MINRWSPFSYILTIIIILPIALVVNHAFGSETQTLVHLKETLLWEYISSTLILVLAVGGFTLILGVGSAYLTTFYHFRFVNFFVFALALPFAIPTYILGYIYSDIFGYF
;
A
#
# COMPACT_ATOMS: atom_id res chain seq x y z
N MET A 1 16.53 -3.91 -27.51
CA MET A 1 17.34 -5.15 -27.61
C MET A 1 16.50 -6.29 -27.06
N ILE A 2 15.98 -7.18 -27.91
CA ILE A 2 15.23 -8.36 -27.45
C ILE A 2 16.26 -9.40 -26.95
N ASN A 3 16.23 -9.74 -25.66
CA ASN A 3 17.04 -10.82 -25.09
C ASN A 3 16.27 -12.15 -25.19
N ARG A 4 16.96 -13.30 -25.14
CA ARG A 4 16.34 -14.64 -25.21
C ARG A 4 15.32 -14.90 -24.10
N TRP A 5 15.43 -14.20 -22.97
CA TRP A 5 14.50 -14.25 -21.82
C TRP A 5 13.39 -13.20 -21.87
N SER A 6 13.49 -12.22 -22.77
CA SER A 6 12.48 -11.17 -22.98
C SER A 6 11.07 -11.72 -23.23
N PRO A 7 10.84 -12.78 -24.05
CA PRO A 7 9.49 -13.29 -24.27
C PRO A 7 8.82 -13.81 -22.99
N PHE A 8 9.58 -14.40 -22.07
CA PHE A 8 9.05 -14.86 -20.78
C PHE A 8 8.58 -13.70 -19.90
N SER A 9 9.37 -12.61 -19.85
CA SER A 9 8.97 -11.39 -19.15
C SER A 9 7.69 -10.80 -19.72
N TYR A 10 7.53 -10.74 -21.05
CA TYR A 10 6.32 -10.18 -21.65
C TYR A 10 5.08 -11.01 -21.34
N ILE A 11 5.18 -12.35 -21.35
CA ILE A 11 4.08 -13.24 -20.97
C ILE A 11 3.65 -12.98 -19.53
N LEU A 12 4.61 -12.88 -18.59
CA LEU A 12 4.31 -12.56 -17.19
C LEU A 12 3.65 -11.19 -17.05
N THR A 13 4.17 -10.17 -17.73
CA THR A 13 3.58 -8.83 -17.73
C THR A 13 2.14 -8.86 -18.24
N ILE A 14 1.85 -9.59 -19.33
CA ILE A 14 0.49 -9.72 -19.85
C ILE A 14 -0.42 -10.39 -18.83
N ILE A 15 0.02 -11.48 -18.19
CA ILE A 15 -0.77 -12.18 -17.16
C ILE A 15 -1.10 -11.25 -15.98
N ILE A 16 -0.14 -10.44 -15.53
CA ILE A 16 -0.32 -9.50 -14.41
C ILE A 16 -1.26 -8.34 -14.79
N ILE A 17 -1.13 -7.81 -16.02
CA ILE A 17 -1.93 -6.66 -16.48
C ILE A 17 -3.36 -7.09 -16.84
N LEU A 18 -3.56 -8.31 -17.33
CA LEU A 18 -4.86 -8.80 -17.81
C LEU A 18 -6.01 -8.57 -16.81
N PRO A 19 -5.95 -8.97 -15.52
CA PRO A 19 -7.04 -8.73 -14.58
C PRO A 19 -7.29 -7.23 -14.36
N ILE A 20 -6.25 -6.41 -14.32
CA ILE A 20 -6.38 -4.95 -14.18
C ILE A 20 -7.09 -4.37 -15.41
N ALA A 21 -6.68 -4.78 -16.61
CA ALA A 21 -7.31 -4.34 -17.85
C ALA A 21 -8.79 -4.76 -17.93
N LEU A 22 -9.14 -5.96 -17.45
CA LEU A 22 -10.52 -6.43 -17.38
C LEU A 22 -11.37 -5.59 -16.41
N VAL A 23 -10.82 -5.24 -15.24
CA VAL A 23 -11.50 -4.37 -14.26
C VAL A 23 -11.72 -2.97 -14.85
N VAL A 24 -10.70 -2.40 -15.49
CA VAL A 24 -10.81 -1.09 -16.16
C VAL A 24 -11.86 -1.14 -17.27
N ASN A 25 -11.86 -2.18 -18.10
CA ASN A 25 -12.87 -2.35 -19.15
C ASN A 25 -14.30 -2.46 -18.59
N HIS A 26 -14.49 -3.20 -17.48
CA HIS A 26 -15.79 -3.28 -16.81
C HIS A 26 -16.21 -1.93 -16.20
N ALA A 27 -15.28 -1.14 -15.67
CA ALA A 27 -15.57 0.17 -15.11
C ALA A 27 -16.08 1.18 -16.16
N PHE A 28 -15.70 1.03 -17.43
CA PHE A 28 -16.17 1.86 -18.54
C PHE A 28 -17.30 1.22 -19.38
N GLY A 29 -17.70 -0.01 -19.05
CA GLY A 29 -18.79 -0.74 -19.72
C GLY A 29 -20.18 -0.25 -19.29
N SER A 30 -21.21 -1.07 -19.52
CA SER A 30 -22.59 -0.74 -19.13
C SER A 30 -22.68 -0.45 -17.62
N GLU A 31 -22.89 0.82 -17.25
CA GLU A 31 -22.96 1.24 -15.85
C GLU A 31 -24.14 0.53 -15.15
N THR A 32 -23.84 -0.39 -14.24
CA THR A 32 -24.84 -0.89 -13.29
C THR A 32 -25.32 0.24 -12.38
N GLN A 33 -26.57 0.22 -11.92
CA GLN A 33 -27.12 1.27 -11.03
C GLN A 33 -26.24 1.54 -9.80
N THR A 34 -25.54 0.52 -9.29
CA THR A 34 -24.56 0.65 -8.18
C THR A 34 -23.35 1.52 -8.54
N LEU A 35 -22.82 1.40 -9.76
CA LEU A 35 -21.66 2.18 -10.22
C LEU A 35 -22.02 3.67 -10.42
N VAL A 36 -23.22 3.94 -10.95
CA VAL A 36 -23.76 5.31 -11.06
C VAL A 36 -23.85 5.95 -9.68
N HIS A 37 -24.48 5.25 -8.73
CA HIS A 37 -24.66 5.76 -7.38
C HIS A 37 -23.32 6.00 -6.66
N LEU A 38 -22.38 5.05 -6.76
CA LEU A 38 -21.02 5.21 -6.21
C LEU A 38 -20.32 6.43 -6.80
N LYS A 39 -20.43 6.65 -8.12
CA LYS A 39 -19.82 7.77 -8.84
C LYS A 39 -20.36 9.13 -8.41
N GLU A 40 -21.67 9.21 -8.21
CA GLU A 40 -22.33 10.47 -7.86
C GLU A 40 -22.20 10.84 -6.39
N THR A 41 -22.04 9.86 -5.49
CA THR A 41 -22.12 10.10 -4.04
C THR A 41 -20.80 9.91 -3.30
N LEU A 42 -20.08 8.84 -3.59
CA LEU A 42 -19.00 8.36 -2.70
C LEU A 42 -17.61 8.47 -3.34
N LEU A 43 -17.52 8.50 -4.67
CA LEU A 43 -16.24 8.44 -5.39
C LEU A 43 -15.33 9.63 -5.03
N TRP A 44 -15.89 10.84 -4.96
CA TRP A 44 -15.14 12.02 -4.56
C TRP A 44 -14.69 11.96 -3.09
N GLU A 45 -15.57 11.51 -2.20
CA GLU A 45 -15.25 11.34 -0.78
C GLU A 45 -14.16 10.29 -0.57
N TYR A 46 -14.22 9.16 -1.27
CA TYR A 46 -13.21 8.10 -1.20
C TYR A 46 -11.85 8.55 -1.72
N ILE A 47 -11.81 9.24 -2.87
CA ILE A 47 -10.57 9.75 -3.44
C ILE A 47 -9.93 10.77 -2.49
N SER A 48 -10.70 11.77 -2.05
CA SER A 48 -10.18 12.84 -1.19
C SER A 48 -9.72 12.30 0.17
N SER A 49 -10.52 11.46 0.82
CA SER A 49 -10.16 10.83 2.10
C SER A 49 -8.91 9.96 1.97
N THR A 50 -8.81 9.16 0.91
CA THR A 50 -7.61 8.33 0.66
C THR A 50 -6.39 9.20 0.42
N LEU A 51 -6.50 10.28 -0.36
CA LEU A 51 -5.38 11.19 -0.61
C LEU A 51 -4.86 11.83 0.68
N ILE A 52 -5.78 12.31 1.53
CA ILE A 52 -5.45 12.91 2.83
C ILE A 52 -4.73 11.88 3.70
N LEU A 53 -5.26 10.66 3.82
CA LEU A 53 -4.64 9.59 4.59
C LEU A 53 -3.25 9.23 4.07
N VAL A 54 -3.10 9.04 2.75
CA VAL A 54 -1.81 8.69 2.14
C VAL A 54 -0.77 9.79 2.38
N LEU A 55 -1.15 11.07 2.23
CA LEU A 55 -0.23 12.19 2.45
C LEU A 55 0.15 12.31 3.93
N ALA A 56 -0.82 12.21 4.84
CA ALA A 56 -0.56 12.29 6.28
C ALA A 56 0.34 11.13 6.74
N VAL A 57 -0.05 9.89 6.45
CA VAL A 57 0.70 8.69 6.82
C VAL A 57 2.07 8.66 6.13
N GLY A 58 2.14 9.03 4.86
CA GLY A 58 3.40 9.13 4.11
C GLY A 58 4.36 10.14 4.75
N GLY A 59 3.86 11.30 5.17
CA GLY A 59 4.64 12.31 5.89
C GLY A 59 5.20 11.79 7.21
N PHE A 60 4.37 11.18 8.05
CA PHE A 60 4.82 10.58 9.32
C PHE A 60 5.83 9.44 9.08
N THR A 61 5.59 8.60 8.08
CA THR A 61 6.47 7.47 7.73
C THR A 61 7.82 7.96 7.23
N LEU A 62 7.87 9.05 6.45
CA LEU A 62 9.13 9.66 6.03
C LEU A 62 9.92 10.17 7.24
N ILE A 63 9.27 10.92 8.14
CA ILE A 63 9.96 11.49 9.31
C ILE A 63 10.48 10.37 10.23
N LEU A 64 9.62 9.43 10.62
CA LEU A 64 9.98 8.36 11.55
C LEU A 64 10.88 7.30 10.90
N GLY A 65 10.58 6.90 9.67
CA GLY A 65 11.33 5.89 8.92
C GLY A 65 12.72 6.38 8.53
N VAL A 66 12.83 7.56 7.91
CA VAL A 66 14.15 8.12 7.56
C VAL A 66 14.93 8.51 8.81
N GLY A 67 14.27 9.08 9.82
CA GLY A 67 14.93 9.43 11.08
C GLY A 67 15.52 8.21 11.79
N SER A 68 14.74 7.13 11.92
CA SER A 68 15.24 5.88 12.53
C SER A 68 16.32 5.18 11.69
N ALA A 69 16.18 5.17 10.37
CA ALA A 69 17.21 4.66 9.46
C ALA A 69 18.52 5.46 9.57
N TYR A 70 18.44 6.79 9.64
CA TYR A 70 19.60 7.66 9.82
C TYR A 70 20.32 7.36 11.14
N LEU A 71 19.57 7.28 12.25
CA LEU A 71 20.16 7.01 13.56
C LEU A 71 20.85 5.64 13.63
N THR A 72 20.20 4.60 13.10
CA THR A 72 20.75 3.24 13.13
C THR A 72 21.92 3.02 12.17
N THR A 73 22.03 3.83 11.11
CA THR A 73 23.13 3.74 10.13
C THR A 73 24.34 4.57 10.54
N PHE A 74 24.15 5.79 11.05
CA PHE A 74 25.24 6.73 11.29
C PHE A 74 25.73 6.76 12.75
N TYR A 75 24.99 6.22 13.71
CA TYR A 75 25.38 6.21 15.12
C TYR A 75 25.49 4.79 15.68
N HIS A 76 26.59 4.52 16.38
CA HIS A 76 26.81 3.25 17.08
C HIS A 76 26.45 3.39 18.56
N PHE A 77 25.25 2.92 18.93
CA PHE A 77 24.81 2.82 20.31
C PHE A 77 24.56 1.35 20.69
N ARG A 78 24.57 1.06 21.99
CA ARG A 78 24.61 -0.31 22.55
C ARG A 78 23.53 -1.27 22.00
N PHE A 79 22.37 -0.76 21.56
CA PHE A 79 21.24 -1.57 21.10
C PHE A 79 20.94 -1.45 19.61
N VAL A 80 21.85 -0.91 18.79
CA VAL A 80 21.59 -0.65 17.37
C VAL A 80 21.10 -1.90 16.60
N ASN A 81 21.72 -3.06 16.83
CA ASN A 81 21.33 -4.32 16.16
C ASN A 81 19.91 -4.77 16.51
N PHE A 82 19.44 -4.51 17.74
CA PHE A 82 18.06 -4.80 18.12
C PHE A 82 17.08 -3.92 17.34
N PHE A 83 17.35 -2.61 17.22
CA PHE A 83 16.48 -1.69 16.49
C PHE A 83 16.44 -1.98 14.99
N VAL A 84 17.57 -2.35 14.38
CA VAL A 84 17.60 -2.76 12.96
C VAL A 84 16.65 -3.93 12.71
N PHE A 85 16.63 -4.93 13.59
CA PHE A 85 15.70 -6.06 13.47
C PHE A 85 14.26 -5.66 13.79
N ALA A 86 14.05 -4.90 14.88
CA ALA A 86 12.71 -4.49 15.32
C ALA A 86 11.99 -3.61 14.27
N LEU A 87 12.71 -2.73 13.57
CA LEU A 87 12.15 -1.89 12.51
C LEU A 87 11.73 -2.70 11.28
N ALA A 88 12.34 -3.88 11.04
CA ALA A 88 11.96 -4.79 9.97
C ALA A 88 10.81 -5.73 10.34
N LEU A 89 10.61 -5.99 11.64
CA LEU A 89 9.56 -6.87 12.16
C LEU A 89 8.13 -6.58 11.63
N PRO A 90 7.64 -5.33 11.51
CA PRO A 90 6.27 -5.08 11.06
C PRO A 90 5.98 -5.61 9.65
N PHE A 91 6.99 -5.78 8.78
CA PHE A 91 6.80 -6.35 7.45
C PHE A 91 6.43 -7.85 7.47
N ALA A 92 6.72 -8.55 8.57
CA ALA A 92 6.32 -9.95 8.74
C ALA A 92 4.85 -10.11 9.13
N ILE A 93 4.19 -9.03 9.58
CA ILE A 93 2.81 -9.08 10.04
C ILE A 93 1.87 -8.89 8.85
N PRO A 94 0.94 -9.82 8.59
CA PRO A 94 -0.10 -9.65 7.58
C PRO A 94 -0.93 -8.38 7.85
N THR A 95 -1.21 -7.62 6.80
CA THR A 95 -1.92 -6.32 6.90
C THR A 95 -3.30 -6.44 7.52
N TYR A 96 -4.04 -7.53 7.27
CA TYR A 96 -5.37 -7.73 7.85
C TYR A 96 -5.31 -7.92 9.37
N ILE A 97 -4.26 -8.56 9.90
CA ILE A 97 -4.07 -8.75 11.35
C ILE A 97 -3.83 -7.40 12.02
N LEU A 98 -2.98 -6.55 11.43
CA LEU A 98 -2.77 -5.18 11.90
C LEU A 98 -4.08 -4.38 11.92
N GLY A 99 -4.92 -4.54 10.90
CA GLY A 99 -6.24 -3.91 10.85
C GLY A 99 -7.13 -4.30 12.04
N TYR A 100 -7.22 -5.60 12.35
CA TYR A 100 -7.99 -6.06 13.50
C TYR A 100 -7.41 -5.59 14.83
N ILE A 101 -6.10 -5.66 15.02
CA ILE A 101 -5.46 -5.16 16.25
C ILE A 101 -5.72 -3.67 16.44
N TYR A 102 -5.63 -2.85 15.39
CA TYR A 102 -5.96 -1.43 15.50
C TYR A 102 -7.43 -1.19 15.77
N SER A 103 -8.32 -1.96 15.15
CA SER A 103 -9.75 -1.91 15.46
C SER A 103 -10.02 -2.28 16.92
N ASP A 104 -9.30 -3.24 17.50
CA ASP A 104 -9.48 -3.64 18.90
C ASP A 104 -8.90 -2.60 19.88
N ILE A 105 -7.79 -1.95 19.52
CA ILE A 105 -7.13 -0.94 20.38
C ILE A 105 -7.86 0.40 20.35
N PHE A 106 -8.28 0.84 19.15
CA PHE A 106 -8.87 2.16 18.93
C PHE A 106 -10.38 2.14 18.72
N GLY A 107 -10.95 0.96 18.45
CA GLY A 107 -12.39 0.79 18.43
C GLY A 107 -12.94 1.02 19.82
N TYR A 108 -13.87 1.95 19.91
CA TYR A 108 -14.78 2.01 21.05
C TYR A 108 -15.64 0.74 20.99
N PHE A 109 -15.69 -0.01 22.08
CA PHE A 109 -16.46 -1.27 22.23
C PHE A 109 -17.80 -1.27 21.49
#